data_AF-A0A1Q5TI03-F1
#
_entry.id   AF-A0A1Q5TI03-F1
#
_cell.length_a   1.000
_cell.length_b   1.000
_cell.length_c   1.000
_cell.angle_alpha   90.00
_cell.angle_beta   90.00
_cell.angle_gamma   90.00
#
_symmetry.space_group_name_H-M   'P 1'
#
loop_
_entity.id
_entity.type
_entity.pdbx_description
1 polymer ?
#
loop_
_entity_poly.entity_id
_entity_poly.type
_entity_poly.pdbx_seq_one_letter_code
_entity_poly.pdbx_strand_id
1 'polypeptide(L)'
;MSGPHRPRGRGGPSLPSANMDIREYFNQGLGNTGWQMKPELPTVNEIMGTDHPGEEFNLTTNQIHDPWLSTEQYLETHHNLLREDGVGNLRDAVAAFRERPGAFDNKIFVVYERVSCIITISK
;
A
#
# COMPACT_ATOMS: atom_id res chain seq x y z
N MET A 1 -15.68 31.64 -51.61
CA MET A 1 -16.21 32.02 -50.28
C MET A 1 -15.92 30.86 -49.34
N SER A 2 -14.78 30.88 -48.65
CA SER A 2 -14.41 29.86 -47.65
C SER A 2 -14.59 30.48 -46.27
N GLY A 3 -15.53 29.94 -45.48
CA GLY A 3 -15.75 30.36 -44.10
C GLY A 3 -14.65 29.82 -43.17
N PRO A 4 -14.39 30.47 -42.02
CA PRO A 4 -13.32 30.06 -41.12
C PRO A 4 -13.70 28.77 -40.37
N HIS A 5 -12.82 27.77 -40.45
CA HIS A 5 -12.87 26.57 -39.62
C HIS A 5 -12.62 26.95 -38.15
N ARG A 6 -13.62 26.75 -37.28
CA ARG A 6 -13.47 26.84 -35.83
C ARG A 6 -12.75 25.59 -35.33
N PRO A 7 -11.65 25.68 -34.56
CA PRO A 7 -11.03 24.51 -33.99
C PRO A 7 -11.94 23.96 -32.89
N ARG A 8 -12.38 22.71 -33.05
CA ARG A 8 -13.03 21.94 -31.97
C ARG A 8 -11.97 21.71 -30.89
N GLY A 9 -12.01 22.49 -29.82
CA GLY A 9 -11.26 22.20 -28.60
C GLY A 9 -11.69 20.82 -28.09
N ARG A 10 -10.78 19.84 -28.18
CA ARG A 10 -10.96 18.56 -27.48
C ARG A 10 -10.74 18.87 -26.00
N GLY A 11 -11.81 18.85 -25.21
CA GLY A 11 -11.68 18.71 -23.77
C GLY A 11 -10.92 17.42 -23.50
N GLY A 12 -9.71 17.54 -22.96
CA GLY A 12 -8.98 16.39 -22.44
C GLY A 12 -9.79 15.71 -21.34
N PRO A 13 -9.51 14.43 -21.03
CA PRO A 13 -10.18 13.77 -19.91
C PRO A 13 -9.96 14.61 -18.65
N SER A 14 -11.04 15.00 -17.99
CA SER A 14 -10.96 15.63 -16.67
C SER A 14 -10.27 14.63 -15.76
N LEU A 15 -9.12 15.01 -15.19
CA LEU A 15 -8.50 14.22 -14.13
C LEU A 15 -9.55 14.01 -13.03
N PRO A 16 -9.73 12.78 -12.54
CA PRO A 16 -10.63 12.54 -11.42
C PRO A 16 -10.20 13.49 -10.29
N SER A 17 -11.17 14.26 -9.79
CA SER A 17 -10.93 15.12 -8.63
C SER A 17 -10.54 14.22 -7.46
N ALA A 18 -9.49 14.61 -6.73
CA ALA A 18 -9.13 13.92 -5.49
C ALA A 18 -10.33 13.95 -4.53
N ASN A 19 -10.64 12.81 -3.91
CA ASN A 19 -11.62 12.76 -2.84
C ASN A 19 -10.99 13.42 -1.61
N MET A 20 -11.47 14.62 -1.25
CA MET A 20 -10.92 15.39 -0.14
C MET A 20 -11.30 14.83 1.23
N ASP A 21 -12.36 14.03 1.30
CA ASP A 21 -12.87 13.42 2.54
C ASP A 21 -11.90 12.37 3.09
N ILE A 22 -10.97 11.88 2.26
CA ILE A 22 -9.88 10.99 2.67
C ILE A 22 -9.00 11.62 3.77
N ARG A 23 -8.91 12.95 3.81
CA ARG A 23 -8.16 13.68 4.84
C ARG A 23 -8.81 13.53 6.22
N GLU A 24 -10.14 13.51 6.27
CA GLU A 24 -10.86 13.33 7.52
C GLU A 24 -10.68 11.91 8.05
N TYR A 25 -10.76 10.90 7.16
CA TYR A 25 -10.47 9.51 7.50
C TYR A 25 -9.04 9.34 8.07
N PHE A 26 -8.03 9.90 7.41
CA PHE A 26 -6.64 9.82 7.90
C PHE A 26 -6.46 10.50 9.27
N ASN A 27 -7.21 11.57 9.54
CA ASN A 27 -7.15 12.31 10.80
C ASN A 27 -7.97 11.70 11.93
N GLN A 28 -8.86 10.73 11.66
CA GLN A 28 -9.70 10.08 12.70
C GLN A 28 -8.88 9.24 13.70
N GLY A 29 -7.57 9.11 13.47
CA GLY A 29 -6.64 8.50 14.39
C GLY A 29 -6.62 6.98 14.26
N LEU A 30 -5.50 6.41 14.66
CA LEU A 30 -5.31 4.97 14.73
C LEU A 30 -6.05 4.43 15.96
N GLY A 31 -6.51 3.18 15.92
CA GLY A 31 -7.26 2.58 17.01
C GLY A 31 -6.44 2.43 18.30
N ASN A 32 -7.04 1.88 19.36
CA ASN A 32 -6.45 1.94 20.70
C ASN A 32 -5.45 0.83 21.01
N THR A 33 -5.35 -0.22 20.17
CA THR A 33 -4.58 -1.43 20.49
C THR A 33 -3.71 -1.89 19.33
N GLY A 34 -2.47 -2.28 19.65
CA GLY A 34 -1.53 -3.07 18.83
C GLY A 34 -1.67 -2.94 17.31
N TRP A 35 -2.44 -3.85 16.71
CA TRP A 35 -2.65 -3.94 15.26
C TRP A 35 -3.33 -2.72 14.64
N GLN A 36 -4.23 -2.06 15.38
CA GLN A 36 -4.94 -0.86 14.93
C GLN A 36 -4.05 0.39 14.92
N MET A 37 -2.94 0.35 15.66
CA MET A 37 -1.91 1.40 15.68
C MET A 37 -0.87 1.26 14.57
N LYS A 38 -0.95 0.21 13.76
CA LYS A 38 -0.04 0.09 12.63
C LYS A 38 -0.47 1.07 11.52
N PRO A 39 0.48 1.81 10.92
CA PRO A 39 0.16 2.75 9.84
C PRO A 39 -0.38 2.01 8.62
N GLU A 40 -1.18 2.70 7.80
CA GLU A 40 -1.74 2.14 6.56
C GLU A 40 -0.66 1.69 5.57
N LEU A 41 0.42 2.47 5.47
CA LEU A 41 1.59 2.10 4.67
C LEU A 41 2.57 1.31 5.53
N PRO A 42 3.22 0.28 4.97
CA PRO A 42 4.25 -0.46 5.68
C PRO A 42 5.40 0.46 6.06
N THR A 43 5.95 0.23 7.24
CA THR A 43 7.11 1.01 7.72
C THR A 43 8.40 0.54 7.05
N VAL A 44 9.44 1.36 7.09
CA VAL A 44 10.76 0.96 6.59
C VAL A 44 11.28 -0.30 7.30
N ASN A 45 11.08 -0.41 8.62
CA ASN A 45 11.52 -1.58 9.39
C ASN A 45 10.76 -2.85 8.97
N GLU A 46 9.47 -2.74 8.71
CA GLU A 46 8.61 -3.84 8.24
C GLU A 46 9.06 -4.34 6.86
N ILE A 47 9.35 -3.41 5.94
CA ILE A 47 9.89 -3.72 4.61
C ILE A 47 11.30 -4.32 4.70
N MET A 48 12.11 -3.88 5.66
CA MET A 48 13.46 -4.39 5.85
C MET A 48 13.50 -5.69 6.66
N GLY A 49 12.37 -6.16 7.20
CA GLY A 49 12.27 -7.33 8.06
C GLY A 49 13.00 -7.18 9.41
N THR A 50 13.12 -5.96 9.93
CA THR A 50 13.87 -5.65 11.16
C THR A 50 12.98 -5.26 12.34
N ASP A 51 11.67 -5.29 12.15
CA ASP A 51 10.66 -5.03 13.18
C ASP A 51 10.58 -6.14 14.23
N HIS A 52 10.92 -7.37 13.86
CA HIS A 52 10.90 -8.55 14.73
C HIS A 52 12.25 -9.32 14.68
N PRO A 53 13.34 -8.76 15.23
CA PRO A 53 14.66 -9.38 15.15
C PRO A 53 14.70 -10.69 15.95
N GLY A 54 14.76 -11.82 15.25
CA GLY A 54 14.91 -13.16 15.86
C GLY A 54 13.59 -13.89 16.15
N GLU A 55 12.44 -13.32 15.78
CA GLU A 55 11.16 -14.01 15.82
C GLU A 55 10.79 -14.47 14.41
N GLU A 56 10.39 -15.74 14.28
CA GLU A 56 9.71 -16.22 13.07
C GLU A 56 8.35 -15.51 12.97
N PHE A 57 7.98 -14.99 11.79
CA PHE A 57 6.70 -14.32 11.56
C PHE A 57 5.55 -15.30 11.84
N ASN A 58 5.07 -15.31 13.09
CA ASN A 58 4.11 -16.28 13.57
C ASN A 58 2.70 -15.75 13.34
N LEU A 59 2.21 -15.91 12.12
CA LEU A 59 0.86 -15.50 11.75
C LEU A 59 -0.15 -16.54 12.20
N THR A 60 -1.18 -16.09 12.92
CA THR A 60 -2.35 -16.91 13.20
C THR A 60 -2.98 -17.35 11.89
N THR A 61 -3.21 -18.66 11.74
CA THR A 61 -3.82 -19.21 10.53
C THR A 61 -5.27 -18.75 10.39
N ASN A 62 -5.72 -18.54 9.15
CA ASN A 62 -7.13 -18.27 8.89
C ASN A 62 -7.99 -19.50 9.23
N GLN A 63 -8.80 -19.38 10.26
CA GLN A 63 -9.76 -20.41 10.67
C GLN A 63 -11.06 -20.28 9.84
N ILE A 64 -11.20 -21.14 8.84
CA ILE A 64 -12.32 -21.10 7.88
C ILE A 64 -13.51 -21.97 8.34
N HIS A 65 -13.23 -23.06 9.07
CA HIS A 65 -14.24 -24.08 9.39
C HIS A 65 -14.86 -23.93 10.77
N ASP A 66 -14.15 -23.31 11.70
CA ASP A 66 -14.57 -23.14 13.09
C ASP A 66 -14.92 -21.67 13.37
N PRO A 67 -15.86 -21.40 14.29
CA PRO A 67 -16.20 -20.03 14.68
C PRO A 67 -15.04 -19.35 15.42
N TRP A 68 -14.86 -18.05 15.16
CA TRP A 68 -13.89 -17.22 15.90
C TRP A 68 -14.39 -16.96 17.32
N LEU A 69 -13.47 -16.93 18.30
CA LEU A 69 -13.84 -16.71 19.71
C LEU A 69 -14.39 -15.30 19.96
N SER A 70 -13.96 -14.33 19.15
CA SER A 70 -14.45 -12.95 19.19
C SER A 70 -14.26 -12.24 17.84
N THR A 71 -15.01 -11.16 17.64
CA THR A 71 -14.82 -10.26 16.50
C THR A 71 -13.43 -9.63 16.48
N GLU A 72 -12.89 -9.29 17.65
CA GLU A 72 -11.54 -8.70 17.76
C GLU A 72 -10.47 -9.67 17.27
N GLN A 73 -10.53 -10.94 17.68
CA GLN A 73 -9.58 -11.96 17.25
C GLN A 73 -9.68 -12.21 15.74
N TYR A 74 -10.89 -12.21 15.19
CA TYR A 74 -11.13 -12.32 13.76
C TYR A 74 -10.45 -11.16 13.00
N LEU A 75 -10.73 -9.91 13.41
CA LEU A 75 -10.22 -8.72 12.74
C LEU A 75 -8.71 -8.60 12.83
N GLU A 76 -8.13 -8.80 14.02
CA GLU A 76 -6.68 -8.77 14.21
C GLU A 76 -5.98 -9.82 13.34
N THR A 77 -6.50 -11.06 13.33
CA THR A 77 -5.92 -12.13 12.52
C THR A 77 -5.97 -11.80 11.04
N HIS A 78 -7.13 -11.36 10.54
CA HIS A 78 -7.29 -11.03 9.13
C HIS A 78 -6.48 -9.79 8.73
N HIS A 79 -6.37 -8.79 9.61
CA HIS A 79 -5.50 -7.64 9.39
C HIS A 79 -4.04 -8.09 9.24
N ASN A 80 -3.55 -8.95 10.13
CA ASN A 80 -2.16 -9.42 10.08
C ASN A 80 -1.88 -10.27 8.83
N LEU A 81 -2.81 -11.15 8.44
CA LEU A 81 -2.70 -11.95 7.22
C LEU A 81 -2.64 -11.07 5.96
N LEU A 82 -3.55 -10.10 5.84
CA LEU A 82 -3.58 -9.18 4.70
C LEU A 82 -2.34 -8.28 4.65
N ARG A 83 -1.88 -7.85 5.82
CA ARG A 83 -0.67 -7.03 5.92
C ARG A 83 0.56 -7.82 5.47
N GLU A 84 0.70 -9.07 5.88
CA GLU A 84 1.79 -9.92 5.40
C GLU A 84 1.69 -10.18 3.89
N ASP A 85 0.50 -10.47 3.35
CA ASP A 85 0.31 -10.72 1.92
C ASP A 85 0.77 -9.53 1.05
N GLY A 86 0.54 -8.30 1.55
CA GLY A 86 1.02 -7.07 0.91
C GLY A 86 2.52 -6.80 1.13
N VAL A 87 3.04 -7.03 2.34
CA VAL A 87 4.38 -6.56 2.73
C VAL A 87 5.47 -7.61 2.50
N GLY A 88 5.15 -8.89 2.63
CA GLY A 88 6.10 -9.99 2.43
C GLY A 88 6.73 -9.96 1.04
N ASN A 89 5.91 -9.78 0.00
CA ASN A 89 6.40 -9.64 -1.38
C ASN A 89 7.35 -8.45 -1.56
N LEU A 90 7.06 -7.32 -0.91
CA LEU A 90 7.91 -6.13 -0.95
C LEU A 90 9.22 -6.35 -0.20
N ARG A 91 9.16 -7.01 0.96
CA ARG A 91 10.33 -7.37 1.76
C ARG A 91 11.28 -8.29 0.99
N ASP A 92 10.73 -9.32 0.34
CA ASP A 92 11.51 -10.24 -0.50
C ASP A 92 12.15 -9.54 -1.70
N ALA A 93 11.39 -8.66 -2.37
CA ALA A 93 11.92 -7.84 -3.48
C ALA A 93 13.07 -6.93 -3.04
N VAL A 94 12.92 -6.24 -1.90
CA VAL A 94 13.95 -5.36 -1.36
C VAL A 94 15.18 -6.15 -0.91
N ALA A 95 15.00 -7.31 -0.29
CA ALA A 95 16.11 -8.20 0.08
C ALA A 95 16.89 -8.64 -1.17
N ALA A 96 16.21 -9.15 -2.19
CA ALA A 96 16.82 -9.58 -3.45
C ALA A 96 17.55 -8.43 -4.17
N PHE A 97 16.99 -7.22 -4.18
CA PHE A 97 17.64 -6.04 -4.75
C PHE A 97 18.88 -5.63 -3.95
N ARG A 98 18.84 -5.70 -2.61
CA ARG A 98 20.01 -5.39 -1.75
C ARG A 98 21.17 -6.37 -1.96
N GLU A 99 20.87 -7.65 -2.16
CA GLU A 99 21.88 -8.65 -2.49
C GLU A 99 22.55 -8.39 -3.84
N ARG A 100 21.80 -7.83 -4.81
CA ARG A 100 22.30 -7.49 -6.14
C ARG A 100 21.79 -6.11 -6.59
N PRO A 101 22.45 -5.02 -6.16
CA PRO A 101 21.99 -3.65 -6.44
C PRO A 101 21.96 -3.24 -7.92
N GLY A 102 22.61 -4.01 -8.79
CA GLY A 102 22.54 -3.84 -10.24
C GLY A 102 21.46 -4.69 -10.93
N ALA A 103 20.61 -5.37 -10.16
CA ALA A 103 19.50 -6.15 -10.69
C ALA A 103 18.42 -5.20 -11.22
N PHE A 104 18.18 -5.28 -12.52
CA PHE A 104 17.02 -4.67 -13.16
C PHE A 104 15.77 -5.55 -12.96
N ASP A 105 14.69 -5.16 -13.63
CA ASP A 105 13.42 -5.88 -13.66
C ASP A 105 13.61 -7.40 -13.85
N ASN A 106 12.83 -8.17 -13.10
CA ASN A 106 12.74 -9.61 -13.23
C ASN A 106 11.30 -10.07 -12.99
N LYS A 107 11.08 -11.38 -12.93
CA LYS A 107 9.74 -11.95 -12.75
C LYS A 107 9.14 -11.72 -11.36
N ILE A 108 9.96 -11.34 -10.38
CA ILE A 108 9.59 -11.17 -8.97
C ILE A 108 9.36 -9.68 -8.65
N PHE A 109 10.18 -8.78 -9.21
CA PHE A 109 10.03 -7.35 -9.02
C PHE A 109 10.42 -6.52 -10.24
N VAL A 110 9.87 -5.31 -10.32
CA VAL A 110 10.14 -4.30 -11.35
C VAL A 110 10.64 -3.03 -10.66
N VAL A 111 11.69 -2.44 -11.18
CA VAL A 111 12.32 -1.23 -10.65
C VAL A 111 11.93 -0.04 -11.54
N TYR A 112 11.14 0.87 -10.98
CA TYR A 112 10.76 2.09 -11.67
C TYR A 112 11.73 3.22 -11.33
N GLU A 113 12.56 3.60 -12.29
CA GLU A 113 13.35 4.82 -12.21
C GLU A 113 12.53 6.00 -12.76
N ARG A 114 12.62 7.18 -12.12
CA ARG A 114 11.95 8.44 -12.54
C ARG A 114 10.42 8.43 -12.42
N VAL A 115 9.91 7.99 -11.27
CA VAL A 115 8.48 8.13 -10.94
C VAL A 115 8.17 9.59 -10.58
N SER A 116 7.29 10.22 -11.34
CA SER A 116 6.72 11.53 -11.01
C SER A 116 5.41 11.36 -10.24
N CYS A 117 5.47 11.41 -8.91
CA CYS A 117 4.29 11.48 -8.05
C CYS A 117 3.79 12.93 -7.96
N ILE A 118 2.64 13.22 -8.57
CA ILE A 118 1.98 14.52 -8.43
C ILE A 118 0.98 14.40 -7.27
N ILE A 119 1.37 14.92 -6.10
CA ILE A 119 0.46 15.07 -4.97
C ILE A 119 -0.11 16.49 -5.04
N THR A 120 -1.34 16.63 -5.52
CA THR A 120 -2.02 17.92 -5.56
C THR A 120 -2.59 18.26 -4.19
N ILE A 121 -1.96 19.20 -3.48
CA ILE A 121 -2.51 19.77 -2.25
C ILE A 121 -3.35 20.98 -2.64
N SER A 122 -4.67 20.82 -2.70
CA SER A 122 -5.59 21.96 -2.85
C SER A 122 -5.57 22.81 -1.56
N LYS A 123 -5.41 24.13 -1.76
CA LYS A 123 -5.44 25.19 -0.72
C LYS A 123 -6.86 25.50 -0.27
#